data_AF-R5CV74-F1
#
_entry.id   AF-R5CV74-F1
#
_cell.length_a   1.000
_cell.length_b   1.000
_cell.length_c   1.000
_cell.angle_alpha   90.00
_cell.angle_beta   90.00
_cell.angle_gamma   90.00
#
_symmetry.space_group_name_H-M   'P 1'
#
loop_
_entity.id
_entity.type
_entity.pdbx_description
1 polymer ?
#
loop_
_entity_poly.entity_id
_entity_poly.type
_entity_poly.pdbx_seq_one_letter_code
_entity_poly.pdbx_strand_id
1 'polypeptide(L)'
;MKTAIVYLYDRLAGRLTEDENGFTFLYDPDFLASDGAEAVSLTLPLTDKPYHDTVLFPFFDGLIPEGWLLNIAEKSWKINQRDRMSLLLACCKDCIGAVSVVPEQDDKEEEREE
;
A
#
# COMPACT_ATOMS: atom_id res chain seq x y z
N MET A 1 0.88 14.04 0.92
CA MET A 1 1.22 12.92 0.03
C MET A 1 1.78 11.82 0.91
N LYS A 2 1.24 10.60 0.80
CA LYS A 2 1.71 9.42 1.53
C LYS A 2 2.05 8.34 0.53
N THR A 3 3.12 7.62 0.79
CA THR A 3 3.59 6.57 -0.12
C THR A 3 3.84 5.29 0.64
N ALA A 4 3.56 4.17 -0.01
CA ALA A 4 3.81 2.84 0.50
C ALA A 4 4.46 1.96 -0.56
N ILE A 5 5.36 1.10 -0.11
CA ILE A 5 5.89 -0.01 -0.90
C ILE A 5 4.96 -1.21 -0.71
N VAL A 6 4.55 -1.80 -1.82
CA VAL A 6 3.73 -3.00 -1.85
C VAL A 6 4.63 -4.17 -2.19
N TYR A 7 4.64 -5.17 -1.32
CA TYR A 7 5.35 -6.43 -1.54
C TYR A 7 4.34 -7.53 -1.88
N LEU A 8 4.71 -8.39 -2.83
CA LEU A 8 4.08 -9.69 -3.03
C LEU A 8 5.09 -10.77 -2.61
N TYR A 9 4.75 -11.50 -1.55
CA TYR A 9 5.66 -12.27 -0.70
C TYR A 9 6.79 -11.35 -0.22
N ASP A 10 8.04 -11.68 -0.51
CA ASP A 10 9.20 -10.87 -0.15
C ASP A 10 9.73 -10.02 -1.31
N ARG A 11 8.91 -9.83 -2.36
CA ARG A 11 9.31 -9.17 -3.60
C ARG A 11 8.62 -7.83 -3.73
N LEU A 12 9.38 -6.76 -3.96
CA LEU A 12 8.83 -5.44 -4.21
C LEU A 12 7.99 -5.51 -5.49
N ALA A 13 6.67 -5.39 -5.35
CA ALA A 13 5.73 -5.53 -6.46
C ALA A 13 5.38 -4.17 -7.07
N GLY A 14 5.33 -3.12 -6.26
CA GLY A 14 5.04 -1.78 -6.75
C GLY A 14 4.90 -0.76 -5.63
N ARG A 15 4.42 0.42 -6.02
CA ARG A 15 4.26 1.57 -5.15
C ARG A 15 2.81 2.04 -5.16
N LEU A 16 2.26 2.24 -3.97
CA LEU A 16 0.95 2.85 -3.76
C LEU A 16 1.15 4.26 -3.21
N THR A 17 0.53 5.26 -3.85
CA THR A 17 0.65 6.67 -3.48
C THR A 17 -0.73 7.27 -3.27
N GLU A 18 -0.89 8.04 -2.19
CA GLU A 18 -2.05 8.90 -1.94
C GLU A 18 -1.62 10.38 -2.05
N ASP A 19 -2.26 11.11 -2.95
CA ASP A 19 -2.08 12.56 -3.14
C ASP A 19 -3.43 13.31 -3.19
N GLU A 20 -3.41 14.58 -3.59
CA GLU A 20 -4.62 15.42 -3.66
C GLU A 20 -5.64 14.98 -4.72
N ASN A 21 -5.23 14.18 -5.71
CA ASN A 21 -6.05 13.69 -6.81
C ASN A 21 -6.57 12.26 -6.56
N GLY A 22 -6.08 11.58 -5.52
CA GLY A 22 -6.53 10.26 -5.13
C GLY A 22 -5.37 9.28 -4.94
N PHE A 23 -5.58 8.05 -5.40
CA PHE A 23 -4.70 6.92 -5.22
C PHE A 23 -4.10 6.48 -6.56
N THR A 24 -2.79 6.25 -6.55
CA THR A 24 -2.07 5.74 -7.71
C THR A 24 -1.30 4.49 -7.31
N PHE A 25 -1.50 3.38 -8.02
CA PHE A 25 -0.70 2.18 -7.89
C PHE A 25 0.09 1.92 -9.17
N LEU A 26 1.39 1.73 -9.05
CA LEU A 26 2.28 1.43 -10.17
C LEU A 26 3.14 0.22 -9.82
N TYR A 27 3.12 -0.77 -10.71
CA TYR A 27 4.03 -1.91 -10.61
C TYR A 27 5.48 -1.49 -10.80
N ASP A 28 6.36 -2.14 -10.06
CA ASP A 28 7.79 -1.94 -10.21
C ASP A 28 8.30 -2.55 -11.53
N PRO A 29 9.14 -1.84 -12.31
CA PRO A 29 9.66 -2.35 -13.57
C PRO A 29 10.45 -3.65 -13.43
N ASP A 30 11.24 -3.81 -12.36
CA ASP A 30 12.04 -5.02 -12.13
C ASP A 30 11.14 -6.19 -11.73
N PHE A 31 10.04 -5.91 -11.02
CA PHE A 31 9.00 -6.90 -10.77
C PHE A 31 8.32 -7.36 -12.06
N LEU A 32 7.96 -6.44 -12.94
CA LEU A 32 7.33 -6.78 -14.24
C LEU A 32 8.27 -7.59 -15.14
N ALA A 33 9.57 -7.31 -15.10
CA ALA A 33 10.58 -7.99 -15.92
C ALA A 33 10.98 -9.37 -15.36
N SER A 34 10.56 -9.70 -14.15
CA SER A 34 10.97 -10.93 -13.47
C SER A 34 10.26 -12.18 -14.00
N ASP A 35 10.95 -13.32 -13.89
CA ASP A 35 10.31 -14.61 -14.11
C ASP A 35 9.27 -14.89 -13.01
N GLY A 36 8.06 -15.24 -13.43
CA GLY A 36 6.95 -15.55 -12.51
C GLY A 36 6.32 -14.33 -11.85
N ALA A 37 6.39 -13.15 -12.47
CA ALA A 37 5.60 -11.99 -12.05
C ALA A 37 4.10 -12.36 -11.98
N GLU A 38 3.48 -12.05 -10.85
CA GLU A 38 2.05 -12.28 -10.60
C GLU A 38 1.39 -10.95 -10.21
N ALA A 39 0.16 -10.75 -10.66
CA ALA A 39 -0.61 -9.57 -10.30
C ALA A 39 -0.94 -9.58 -8.79
N VAL A 40 -0.73 -8.44 -8.13
CA VAL A 40 -1.12 -8.21 -6.72
C VAL A 40 -2.62 -8.45 -6.50
N SER A 41 -3.44 -8.18 -7.52
CA SER A 41 -4.88 -8.46 -7.53
C SER A 41 -5.36 -8.75 -8.95
N LEU A 42 -6.42 -9.55 -9.09
CA LEU A 42 -7.14 -9.72 -10.36
C LEU A 42 -7.72 -8.40 -10.89
N THR A 43 -7.99 -7.44 -10.02
CA THR A 43 -8.47 -6.10 -10.39
C THR A 43 -7.34 -5.13 -10.73
N LEU A 44 -6.08 -5.54 -10.53
CA LEU A 44 -4.87 -4.77 -10.82
C LEU A 44 -3.92 -5.65 -11.65
N PRO A 45 -4.27 -6.03 -12.89
CA PRO A 45 -3.43 -6.89 -13.71
C PRO A 45 -2.04 -6.29 -13.97
N LEU A 46 -1.07 -7.11 -14.38
CA LEU A 46 0.29 -6.63 -14.66
C LEU A 46 0.30 -5.64 -15.82
N THR A 47 0.84 -4.46 -15.59
CA THR A 47 1.06 -3.42 -16.61
C THR A 47 2.10 -2.43 -16.11
N ASP A 48 2.83 -1.83 -17.06
CA ASP A 48 3.73 -0.69 -16.87
C ASP A 48 3.00 0.66 -16.69
N LYS A 49 1.67 0.68 -16.84
CA LYS A 49 0.86 1.88 -16.69
C LYS A 49 0.38 2.06 -15.25
N PRO A 50 0.30 3.30 -14.75
CA PRO A 50 -0.26 3.56 -13.44
C PRO A 50 -1.77 3.27 -13.44
N TYR A 51 -2.23 2.59 -12.40
CA TYR A 51 -3.62 2.58 -12.00
C TYR A 51 -3.91 3.85 -11.20
N HIS A 52 -5.00 4.52 -11.49
CA HIS A 52 -5.42 5.72 -10.77
C HIS A 52 -6.92 5.67 -10.47
N ASP A 53 -7.29 6.06 -9.25
CA ASP A 53 -8.67 6.24 -8.82
C ASP A 53 -8.74 7.32 -7.72
N THR A 54 -9.89 7.96 -7.57
CA THR A 54 -10.15 8.96 -6.52
C THR A 54 -10.36 8.33 -5.13
N VAL A 55 -10.59 7.01 -5.09
CA VAL A 55 -10.73 6.22 -3.87
C VAL A 55 -9.70 5.10 -3.83
N LEU A 56 -9.45 4.54 -2.64
CA LEU A 56 -8.51 3.43 -2.50
C LEU A 56 -9.03 2.21 -3.28
N PHE A 57 -8.15 1.54 -4.04
CA PHE A 57 -8.55 0.39 -4.84
C PHE A 57 -9.15 -0.72 -3.96
N PRO A 58 -10.23 -1.41 -4.42
CA PRO A 58 -10.94 -2.41 -3.62
C PRO A 58 -10.05 -3.49 -3.01
N PHE A 59 -8.98 -3.88 -3.70
CA PHE A 59 -8.02 -4.86 -3.18
C PHE A 59 -7.34 -4.36 -1.89
N PHE A 60 -6.76 -3.17 -1.91
CA PHE A 60 -6.12 -2.59 -0.72
C PHE A 60 -7.14 -2.24 0.35
N ASP A 61 -8.32 -1.75 -0.06
CA ASP A 61 -9.39 -1.42 0.87
C ASP A 61 -9.87 -2.65 1.67
N GLY A 62 -9.92 -3.81 1.03
CA GLY A 62 -10.25 -5.09 1.66
C GLY A 62 -9.16 -5.66 2.59
N LEU A 63 -7.97 -5.06 2.62
CA LEU A 63 -6.94 -5.40 3.63
C LEU A 63 -7.19 -4.68 4.96
N ILE A 64 -7.97 -3.61 4.94
CA ILE A 64 -8.30 -2.84 6.14
C ILE A 64 -9.37 -3.60 6.93
N PRO A 65 -9.24 -3.74 8.27
CA PRO A 65 -10.26 -4.36 9.11
C PRO A 65 -11.62 -3.66 8.95
N GLU A 66 -12.69 -4.42 9.09
CA GLU A 66 -14.06 -3.92 8.98
C GLU A 66 -14.84 -4.03 10.30
N GLY A 67 -16.00 -3.37 10.35
CA GLY A 67 -16.95 -3.47 11.45
C GLY A 67 -16.34 -3.15 12.81
N TRP A 68 -16.48 -4.06 13.77
CA TRP A 68 -16.01 -3.81 15.14
C TRP A 68 -14.48 -3.75 15.26
N LEU A 69 -13.72 -4.46 14.40
CA LEU A 69 -12.26 -4.43 14.42
C LEU A 69 -11.73 -3.07 13.95
N LEU A 70 -12.39 -2.48 12.94
CA LEU A 70 -12.09 -1.13 12.48
C LEU A 70 -12.23 -0.13 13.63
N ASN A 71 -13.32 -0.20 14.39
CA ASN A 71 -13.56 0.69 15.54
C ASN A 71 -12.46 0.56 16.62
N ILE A 72 -11.87 -0.63 16.77
CA ILE A 72 -10.76 -0.86 17.71
C ILE A 72 -9.47 -0.25 17.16
N ALA A 73 -9.17 -0.46 15.88
CA ALA A 73 -7.99 0.11 15.22
C ALA A 73 -8.02 1.66 15.26
N GLU A 74 -9.16 2.26 14.94
CA GLU A 74 -9.38 3.71 14.99
C GLU A 74 -9.11 4.29 16.39
N LYS A 75 -9.66 3.66 17.44
CA LYS A 75 -9.48 4.13 18.82
C LYS A 75 -8.04 3.93 19.30
N SER A 76 -7.42 2.82 18.93
CA SER A 76 -6.08 2.45 19.39
C SER A 76 -5.01 3.33 18.73
N TRP A 77 -5.18 3.68 17.46
CA TRP A 77 -4.20 4.45 16.70
C TRP A 77 -4.60 5.91 16.44
N LYS A 78 -5.80 6.32 16.88
CA LYS A 78 -6.35 7.67 16.69
C LYS A 78 -6.41 8.10 15.22
N ILE A 79 -6.64 7.14 14.32
CA ILE A 79 -6.73 7.36 12.88
C ILE A 79 -8.21 7.59 12.52
N ASN A 80 -8.48 8.55 11.63
CA ASN A 80 -9.82 8.79 11.12
C ASN A 80 -10.23 7.67 10.15
N GLN A 81 -11.47 7.17 10.25
CA GLN A 81 -12.02 6.14 9.35
C GLN A 81 -11.86 6.45 7.84
N ARG A 82 -11.90 7.75 7.51
CA ARG A 82 -11.80 8.25 6.13
C ARG A 82 -10.36 8.30 5.61
N ASP A 83 -9.38 8.22 6.50
CA ASP A 83 -7.96 8.19 6.14
C ASP A 83 -7.56 6.74 5.82
N ARG A 84 -8.01 6.27 4.65
CA ARG A 84 -7.85 4.86 4.22
C ARG A 84 -6.38 4.47 4.10
N MET A 85 -5.52 5.38 3.61
CA MET A 85 -4.08 5.13 3.51
C MET A 85 -3.44 4.91 4.89
N SER A 86 -3.76 5.75 5.88
CA SER A 86 -3.19 5.55 7.23
C SER A 86 -3.70 4.28 7.88
N LEU A 87 -4.98 3.94 7.69
CA LEU A 87 -5.53 2.68 8.17
C LEU A 87 -4.82 1.48 7.54
N LEU A 88 -4.60 1.51 6.23
CA LEU A 88 -3.86 0.47 5.51
C LEU A 88 -2.44 0.31 6.08
N LEU A 89 -1.70 1.42 6.19
CA LEU A 89 -0.33 1.42 6.70
C LEU A 89 -0.23 0.94 8.16
N ALA A 90 -1.24 1.21 8.98
CA ALA A 90 -1.26 0.77 10.37
C ALA A 90 -1.62 -0.72 10.51
N CYS A 91 -2.48 -1.25 9.64
CA CYS A 91 -2.96 -2.63 9.72
C CYS A 91 -2.07 -3.63 8.97
N CYS A 92 -1.37 -3.20 7.91
CA CYS A 92 -0.87 -4.12 6.89
C CYS A 92 0.65 -4.23 6.78
N LYS A 93 1.37 -3.90 7.85
CA LYS A 93 2.81 -4.12 7.95
C LYS A 93 3.17 -5.62 8.07
N ASP A 94 2.35 -6.40 8.79
CA ASP A 94 2.50 -7.85 8.99
C ASP A 94 1.15 -8.54 8.76
N CYS A 95 0.63 -8.47 7.53
CA CYS A 95 -0.63 -9.11 7.18
C CYS A 95 -0.48 -10.61 6.94
N ILE A 96 -1.50 -11.37 7.31
CA ILE A 96 -1.65 -12.75 6.86
C ILE A 96 -1.99 -12.72 5.36
N GLY A 97 -1.17 -13.38 4.55
CA GLY A 97 -1.36 -13.48 3.10
C GLY A 97 -0.05 -13.31 2.36
N ALA A 98 -0.15 -13.04 1.06
CA ALA A 98 1.00 -12.80 0.20
C ALA A 98 1.32 -11.31 0.05
N VAL A 99 0.51 -10.37 0.55
CA VAL A 99 0.73 -8.95 0.30
C VAL A 99 0.99 -8.20 1.59
N SER A 100 2.08 -7.43 1.58
CA SER A 100 2.46 -6.51 2.65
C SER A 100 2.52 -5.09 2.11
N VAL A 101 2.02 -4.13 2.90
CA VAL A 101 2.03 -2.71 2.53
C VAL A 101 2.76 -1.95 3.62
N VAL A 102 3.96 -1.47 3.29
CA VAL A 102 4.83 -0.79 4.25
C VAL A 102 4.99 0.67 3.87
N PRO A 103 5.06 1.61 4.83
CA PRO A 103 5.38 2.99 4.52
C PRO A 103 6.70 3.07 3.75
N GLU A 104 6.73 3.84 2.68
CA GLU A 104 8.01 4.21 2.06
C GLU A 104 8.72 5.14 3.04
N GLN A 105 9.83 4.69 3.62
CA GLN A 105 10.65 5.54 4.47
C GLN A 105 11.32 6.58 3.56
N ASP A 106 11.11 7.87 3.84
CA ASP A 106 11.94 8.91 3.26
C ASP A 106 13.35 8.73 3.84
N ASP A 107 14.29 8.21 3.05
CA ASP A 107 15.73 8.20 3.34
C ASP A 107 16.29 9.65 3.33
N LYS A 108 15.72 10.54 4.14
CA LYS A 108 16.16 11.94 4.32
C LYS A 108 16.74 12.24 5.69
N GLU A 109 16.89 11.24 6.56
CA GLU A 109 17.44 11.44 7.92
C GLU A 109 18.86 10.89 8.14
N GLU A 110 19.53 10.28 7.15
CA GLU A 110 20.92 9.78 7.33
C GLU A 110 22.06 10.79 6.99
N GLU A 111 21.78 12.02 6.54
CA GLU A 111 22.83 13.03 6.25
C GLU A 111 23.04 14.10 7.36
N ARG A 112 22.58 13.88 8.59
CA ARG A 112 22.88 14.78 9.72
C ARG A 112 23.47 14.03 10.90
N GLU A 113 24.61 13.38 10.71
CA GLU A 113 25.57 13.09 11.78
C GLU A 113 26.93 12.71 11.16
N GLU A 114 27.66 13.70 10.64
CA GLU A 114 29.13 13.71 10.57
C GLU A 114 29.67 15.05 11.07
#